data_AF-A0A379LNB6-F1
#
_entry.id   AF-A0A379LNB6-F1
#
_cell.length_a   1.000
_cell.length_b   1.000
_cell.length_c   1.000
_cell.angle_alpha   90.00
_cell.angle_beta   90.00
_cell.angle_gamma   90.00
#
_symmetry.space_group_name_H-M   'P 1'
#
loop_
_entity.id
_entity.type
_entity.pdbx_description
1 polymer ?
#
loop_
_entity_poly.entity_id
_entity_poly.type
_entity_poly.pdbx_seq_one_letter_code
_entity_poly.pdbx_strand_id
1 'polypeptide(L)'
;MAKAIPYLLTGKPFNAATAEELNLVSEAVATGKQHDRAYELTVEISNAAPLGVQALLASALDGTRNGADSAFGNIHSFLPPMFHSEGAK
;
A
#
# COMPACT_ATOMS: atom_id res chain seq x y z
N MET A 1 -14.18 3.65 -2.64
CA MET A 1 -15.12 2.71 -1.99
C MET A 1 -16.54 2.72 -2.59
N ALA A 2 -17.10 3.84 -3.06
CA ALA A 2 -18.49 3.87 -3.58
C ALA A 2 -18.79 2.87 -4.71
N LYS A 3 -17.82 2.56 -5.58
CA LYS A 3 -17.99 1.64 -6.71
C LYS A 3 -18.09 0.15 -6.31
N ALA A 4 -17.55 -0.24 -5.16
CA ALA A 4 -17.55 -1.64 -4.70
C ALA A 4 -18.81 -2.03 -3.91
N ILE A 5 -19.57 -1.05 -3.41
CA ILE A 5 -20.77 -1.25 -2.57
C ILE A 5 -21.83 -2.15 -3.23
N PRO A 6 -22.16 -2.00 -4.53
CA PRO A 6 -23.14 -2.90 -5.16
C PRO A 6 -22.71 -4.37 -5.16
N TYR A 7 -21.42 -4.66 -5.33
CA TYR A 7 -20.89 -6.02 -5.29
C TYR A 7 -20.96 -6.60 -3.86
N LEU A 8 -20.65 -5.78 -2.85
CA LEU A 8 -20.77 -6.18 -1.43
C LEU A 8 -22.21 -6.50 -1.03
N LEU A 9 -23.18 -5.75 -1.53
CA LEU A 9 -24.60 -5.94 -1.20
C LEU A 9 -25.27 -7.06 -2.00
N THR A 10 -24.75 -7.40 -3.18
CA THR A 10 -25.36 -8.39 -4.08
C THR A 10 -24.66 -9.75 -4.08
N GLY A 11 -23.43 -9.83 -3.56
CA GLY A 11 -22.63 -11.06 -3.58
C GLY A 11 -22.27 -11.55 -4.98
N LYS A 12 -22.41 -10.71 -6.01
CA LYS A 12 -22.11 -11.10 -7.39
C LYS A 12 -20.61 -11.36 -7.56
N PRO A 13 -20.21 -12.44 -8.27
CA PRO A 13 -18.81 -12.66 -8.59
C PRO A 13 -18.29 -11.57 -9.52
N PHE A 14 -17.00 -11.26 -9.41
CA PHE A 14 -16.28 -10.35 -10.29
C PHE A 14 -14.92 -10.95 -10.64
N ASN A 15 -14.34 -10.52 -11.76
CA ASN A 15 -13.04 -10.99 -12.23
C ASN A 15 -11.90 -10.03 -11.81
N ALA A 16 -10.65 -10.39 -12.13
CA ALA A 16 -9.48 -9.60 -11.76
C ALA A 16 -9.50 -8.17 -12.35
N ALA A 17 -9.93 -8.01 -13.61
CA ALA A 17 -10.03 -6.69 -14.25
C ALA A 17 -11.04 -5.79 -13.52
N THR A 18 -12.21 -6.34 -13.16
CA THR A 18 -13.19 -5.60 -12.35
C THR A 18 -12.64 -5.29 -10.95
N ALA A 19 -11.87 -6.19 -10.33
CA ALA A 19 -11.25 -5.93 -9.04
C ALA A 19 -10.29 -4.72 -9.10
N GLU A 20 -9.54 -4.60 -10.18
CA GLU A 20 -8.64 -3.47 -10.45
C GLU A 20 -9.43 -2.16 -10.66
N GLU A 21 -10.47 -2.17 -11.51
CA GLU A 21 -11.35 -1.01 -11.74
C GLU A 21 -12.02 -0.50 -10.44
N LEU A 22 -12.35 -1.43 -9.54
CA LEU A 22 -12.93 -1.15 -8.23
C LEU A 22 -11.90 -0.72 -7.19
N ASN A 23 -10.60 -0.71 -7.51
CA ASN A 23 -9.48 -0.45 -6.61
C ASN A 23 -9.43 -1.43 -5.42
N LEU A 24 -9.82 -2.68 -5.64
CA LEU A 24 -9.70 -3.76 -4.64
C LEU A 24 -8.32 -4.43 -4.68
N VAL A 25 -7.66 -4.36 -5.84
CA VAL A 25 -6.28 -4.79 -6.05
C VAL A 25 -5.51 -3.67 -6.75
N SER A 26 -4.20 -3.65 -6.60
CA SER A 26 -3.33 -2.63 -7.21
C SER A 26 -3.14 -2.82 -8.71
N GLU A 27 -3.08 -4.07 -9.18
CA GLU A 27 -2.95 -4.43 -10.60
C GLU A 27 -3.54 -5.83 -10.85
N ALA A 28 -4.09 -6.06 -12.04
CA ALA A 28 -4.40 -7.40 -12.53
C ALA A 28 -3.36 -7.85 -13.57
N VAL A 29 -2.91 -9.09 -13.45
CA VAL A 29 -1.92 -9.69 -14.38
C VAL A 29 -2.44 -10.98 -15.01
N ALA A 30 -1.78 -11.40 -16.08
CA ALA A 30 -2.07 -12.67 -16.74
C ALA A 30 -1.94 -13.86 -15.77
N THR A 31 -2.77 -14.89 -15.98
CA THR A 31 -2.73 -16.11 -15.18
C THR A 31 -1.35 -16.77 -15.23
N GLY A 32 -0.81 -17.13 -14.06
CA GLY A 32 0.52 -17.72 -13.93
C GLY A 32 1.64 -16.70 -13.73
N LYS A 33 1.36 -15.40 -13.85
CA LYS A 33 2.33 -14.32 -13.63
C LYS A 33 2.20 -13.60 -12.29
N GLN A 34 1.23 -13.99 -11.46
CA GLN A 34 0.96 -13.32 -10.19
C GLN A 34 2.18 -13.36 -9.25
N HIS A 35 2.84 -14.52 -9.17
CA HIS A 35 4.01 -14.70 -8.31
C HIS A 35 5.20 -13.86 -8.78
N ASP A 36 5.56 -13.98 -10.06
CA ASP A 36 6.69 -13.25 -10.65
C ASP A 36 6.50 -11.74 -10.44
N ARG A 37 5.30 -11.22 -10.71
CA ARG A 37 5.00 -9.80 -10.55
C ARG A 37 5.05 -9.34 -9.09
N ALA A 38 4.47 -10.12 -8.17
CA ALA A 38 4.54 -9.81 -6.74
C ALA A 38 5.99 -9.80 -6.23
N TYR A 39 6.83 -10.69 -6.76
CA TYR A 39 8.24 -10.75 -6.42
C TYR A 39 9.01 -9.54 -6.94
N GLU A 40 8.79 -9.13 -8.20
CA GLU A 40 9.37 -7.90 -8.77
C GLU A 40 9.07 -6.68 -7.90
N LEU A 41 7.80 -6.47 -7.53
CA LEU A 41 7.40 -5.39 -6.62
C LEU A 41 8.07 -5.49 -5.26
N THR A 42 8.21 -6.70 -4.72
CA THR A 42 8.87 -6.91 -3.43
C THR A 42 10.34 -6.50 -3.51
N VAL A 43 11.04 -6.85 -4.58
CA VAL A 43 12.44 -6.46 -4.81
C VAL A 43 12.55 -4.94 -4.97
N GLU A 44 11.67 -4.31 -5.76
CA GLU A 44 11.63 -2.86 -5.94
C GLU A 44 11.43 -2.12 -4.60
N ILE A 45 10.45 -2.55 -3.80
CA ILE A 45 10.15 -1.96 -2.48
C ILE A 45 11.29 -2.21 -1.50
N SER A 46 11.87 -3.41 -1.49
CA SER A 46 12.94 -3.78 -0.55
C SER A 46 14.27 -3.11 -0.86
N ASN A 47 14.50 -2.71 -2.13
CA ASN A 47 15.65 -1.91 -2.53
C ASN A 47 15.54 -0.45 -2.07
N ALA A 48 14.34 0.04 -1.74
CA ALA A 48 14.22 1.33 -1.07
C ALA A 48 14.79 1.23 0.35
N ALA A 49 15.27 2.36 0.91
CA ALA A 49 15.81 2.41 2.26
C ALA A 49 14.81 1.74 3.25
N PRO A 50 15.18 0.62 3.92
CA PRO A 50 14.22 -0.18 4.70
C PRO A 50 13.48 0.60 5.78
N LEU A 51 14.17 1.56 6.41
CA LEU A 51 13.59 2.47 7.40
C LEU A 51 12.66 3.50 6.76
N GLY A 52 12.93 3.90 5.51
CA GLY A 52 12.06 4.69 4.66
C GLY A 52 10.69 4.04 4.45
N VAL A 53 10.70 2.78 4.04
CA VAL A 53 9.49 1.97 3.81
C VAL A 53 8.69 1.80 5.09
N GLN A 54 9.36 1.49 6.20
CA GLN A 54 8.71 1.27 7.50
C GLN A 54 8.00 2.52 8.02
N ALA A 55 8.65 3.69 7.98
CA ALA A 55 8.02 4.90 8.49
C ALA A 55 6.93 5.45 7.56
N LEU A 56 7.03 5.24 6.24
CA LEU A 56 5.93 5.49 5.30
C LEU A 56 4.71 4.61 5.63
N LEU A 57 4.92 3.32 5.86
CA LEU A 57 3.84 2.39 6.22
C LEU A 57 3.20 2.78 7.56
N ALA A 58 4.00 3.16 8.57
CA ALA A 58 3.51 3.62 9.85
C ALA A 58 2.63 4.88 9.73
N SER A 59 3.06 5.85 8.92
CA SER A 59 2.28 7.07 8.65
C SER A 59 0.98 6.77 7.92
N ALA A 60 1.00 5.91 6.90
CA ALA A 60 -0.20 5.49 6.18
C ALA A 60 -1.20 4.77 7.11
N LEU A 61 -0.72 3.87 7.97
CA LEU A 61 -1.56 3.18 8.95
C LEU A 61 -2.16 4.14 9.98
N ASP A 62 -1.41 5.14 10.45
CA ASP A 62 -1.95 6.17 11.34
C ASP A 62 -3.05 6.99 10.63
N GLY A 63 -2.80 7.38 9.38
CA GLY A 63 -3.74 8.17 8.58
C GLY A 63 -5.04 7.43 8.29
N THR A 64 -4.98 6.11 8.07
CA THR A 64 -6.18 5.28 7.87
C THR A 64 -6.99 5.10 9.15
N ARG A 65 -6.35 5.05 10.32
CA ARG A 65 -7.02 4.84 11.62
C ARG A 65 -7.58 6.12 12.22
N ASN A 66 -6.79 7.19 12.15
CA ASN A 66 -7.02 8.41 12.92
C ASN A 66 -7.25 9.64 12.03
N GLY A 67 -7.25 9.48 10.71
CA GLY A 67 -7.37 10.55 9.74
C GLY A 67 -6.03 11.20 9.38
N ALA A 68 -6.01 11.90 8.25
CA ALA A 68 -4.78 12.47 7.70
C ALA A 68 -4.09 13.47 8.66
N ASP A 69 -4.87 14.26 9.39
CA ASP A 69 -4.35 15.27 10.33
C ASP A 69 -3.53 14.65 11.48
N SER A 70 -3.93 13.46 11.95
CA SER A 70 -3.16 12.69 12.95
C SER A 70 -1.82 12.25 12.38
N ALA A 71 -1.81 11.69 11.17
CA ALA A 71 -0.59 11.21 10.52
C ALA A 71 0.41 12.35 10.27
N PHE A 72 -0.08 13.53 9.85
CA PHE A 72 0.73 14.72 9.67
C PHE A 72 1.25 15.28 11.01
N GLY A 73 0.41 15.33 12.05
CA GLY A 73 0.83 15.75 13.40
C GLY A 73 1.91 14.83 13.99
N ASN A 74 1.85 13.54 13.67
CA ASN A 74 2.79 12.52 14.14
C ASN A 74 4.03 12.36 13.26
N ILE A 75 4.18 13.16 12.20
CA ILE A 75 5.28 13.00 11.22
C ILE A 75 6.67 13.08 11.87
N HIS A 76 6.80 13.92 12.90
CA HIS A 76 8.04 14.08 13.68
C HIS A 76 8.42 12.85 14.49
N SER A 77 7.51 11.90 14.71
CA SER A 77 7.80 10.61 15.36
C SER A 77 8.35 9.57 14.37
N PHE A 78 8.05 9.71 13.07
CA PHE A 78 8.45 8.75 12.03
C PHE A 78 9.76 9.13 11.34
N LEU A 79 10.08 10.42 11.28
CA LEU A 79 11.22 10.97 10.53
C LEU A 79 12.61 10.82 11.19
N PRO A 80 12.79 11.03 12.51
CA PRO A 80 14.13 11.00 13.12
C PRO A 80 14.89 9.68 12.95
N PRO A 81 14.26 8.49 13.01
CA PRO A 81 14.94 7.23 12.72
C PRO A 81 15.42 7.09 11.27
N MET A 82 14.78 7.75 10.31
CA MET A 82 15.16 7.70 8.90
C MET A 82 16.47 8.46 8.63
N PHE A 83 16.65 9.65 9.23
CA PHE A 83 17.83 10.51 8.99
C PHE A 83 19.16 9.94 9.52
N HIS A 84 19.09 9.00 10.47
CA HIS A 84 20.26 8.34 11.05
C HIS A 84 20.52 6.95 10.44
N SER A 85 19.71 6.54 9.45
CA SER A 85 19.83 5.23 8.81
C SER A 85 20.90 5.19 7.72
N GLU A 86 21.54 4.03 7.55
CA GLU A 86 22.53 3.78 6.50
C GLU A 86 21.99 4.04 5.08
N GLY A 87 20.68 4.03 4.88
CA GLY A 87 20.00 4.30 3.60
C GLY A 87 19.61 5.77 3.35
N ALA A 88 20.08 6.71 4.17
CA ALA A 88 19.85 8.15 3.99
C ALA A 88 20.96 8.86 3.19
N LYS A 89 21.99 8.13 2.73
CA LYS A 89 23.09 8.63 1.89
C LYS A 89 22.90 8.25 0.43
#